data_AF-A0A6L7LEE7-F1
#
_entry.id   AF-A0A6L7LEE7-F1
#
_cell.length_a   1.000
_cell.length_b   1.000
_cell.length_c   1.000
_cell.angle_alpha   90.00
_cell.angle_beta   90.00
_cell.angle_gamma   90.00
#
_symmetry.space_group_name_H-M   'P 1'
#
loop_
_entity.id
_entity.type
_entity.pdbx_description
1 polymer ?
#
loop_
_entity_poly.entity_id
_entity_poly.type
_entity_poly.pdbx_seq_one_letter_code
_entity_poly.pdbx_strand_id
1 'polypeptide(L)'
;MTDGKGADVVVECVGGNAGVESFKQAQQMLVKAGGTIHLIALYQAGDGVPGSGALPLDSSLMQRSQIVFGYWNSPTPWMHLNDTAQMLIDGRINVEPLITHRMPWQQTPEAYHMLFNNPQDSLGVIIEWD
;
A
#
# COMPACT_ATOMS: atom_id res chain seq x y z
N MET A 1 -8.05 -12.33 15.97
CA MET A 1 -8.90 -11.76 14.89
C MET A 1 -9.31 -12.79 13.83
N THR A 2 -8.69 -13.98 13.69
CA THR A 2 -9.10 -15.00 12.69
C THR A 2 -9.20 -16.43 13.24
N ASP A 3 -9.09 -16.65 14.55
CA ASP A 3 -9.03 -17.98 15.19
C ASP A 3 -8.02 -18.95 14.53
N GLY A 4 -6.93 -18.40 13.99
CA GLY A 4 -5.89 -19.17 13.29
C GLY A 4 -6.24 -19.59 11.86
N LYS A 5 -7.37 -19.15 11.31
CA LYS A 5 -7.80 -19.49 9.93
C LYS A 5 -7.01 -18.76 8.85
N GLY A 6 -6.56 -17.54 9.15
CA GLY A 6 -6.00 -16.61 8.15
C GLY A 6 -7.06 -15.66 7.59
N ALA A 7 -6.63 -14.78 6.67
CA ALA A 7 -7.43 -13.80 5.97
C ALA A 7 -7.80 -14.29 4.57
N ASP A 8 -9.04 -14.06 4.16
CA ASP A 8 -9.50 -14.38 2.80
C ASP A 8 -8.83 -13.48 1.76
N VAL A 9 -8.58 -12.22 2.14
CA VAL A 9 -7.89 -11.22 1.32
C VAL A 9 -6.83 -10.53 2.15
N VAL A 10 -5.62 -10.41 1.59
CA VAL A 10 -4.54 -9.57 2.12
C VAL A 10 -4.23 -8.49 1.09
N VAL A 11 -4.30 -7.23 1.50
CA VAL A 11 -3.91 -6.09 0.64
C VAL A 11 -2.50 -5.67 1.02
N GLU A 12 -1.56 -5.86 0.11
CA GLU A 12 -0.13 -5.60 0.33
C GLU A 12 0.26 -4.23 -0.26
N CYS A 13 0.63 -3.31 0.63
CA CYS A 13 0.84 -1.89 0.33
C CYS A 13 2.19 -1.31 0.84
N VAL A 14 3.10 -2.13 1.38
CA VAL A 14 4.32 -1.60 2.02
C VAL A 14 5.38 -1.19 0.98
N GLY A 15 5.69 -2.06 0.02
CA GLY A 15 6.65 -1.77 -1.04
C GLY A 15 8.06 -1.42 -0.54
N GLY A 16 8.86 -0.75 -1.40
CA GLY A 16 10.26 -0.45 -1.13
C GLY A 16 11.09 -1.70 -0.81
N ASN A 17 12.14 -1.54 -0.01
CA ASN A 17 12.97 -2.65 0.46
C ASN A 17 12.27 -3.48 1.56
N ALA A 18 11.51 -2.83 2.45
CA ALA A 18 10.77 -3.49 3.53
C ALA A 18 9.67 -4.42 3.01
N GLY A 19 9.17 -4.14 1.80
CA GLY A 19 8.12 -4.91 1.15
C GLY A 19 8.48 -6.37 0.95
N VAL A 20 9.76 -6.75 0.81
CA VAL A 20 10.15 -8.16 0.66
C VAL A 20 9.74 -8.98 1.88
N GLU A 21 9.97 -8.46 3.09
CA GLU A 21 9.55 -9.14 4.32
C GLU A 21 8.03 -9.03 4.53
N SER A 22 7.43 -7.88 4.21
CA SER A 22 5.96 -7.73 4.24
C SER A 22 5.25 -8.74 3.34
N PHE A 23 5.77 -8.99 2.14
CA PHE A 23 5.21 -9.94 1.20
C PHE A 23 5.32 -11.40 1.69
N LYS A 24 6.38 -11.75 2.42
CA LYS A 24 6.46 -13.06 3.10
C LYS A 24 5.38 -13.18 4.17
N GLN A 25 5.19 -12.13 4.97
CA GLN A 25 4.15 -12.09 5.99
C GLN A 25 2.75 -12.20 5.35
N ALA A 26 2.51 -11.51 4.23
CA ALA A 26 1.25 -11.57 3.50
C ALA A 26 0.88 -13.01 3.09
N GLN A 27 1.85 -13.81 2.64
CA GLN A 27 1.64 -15.23 2.30
C GLN A 27 1.26 -16.07 3.52
N GLN A 28 1.83 -15.78 4.68
CA GLN A 28 1.52 -16.48 5.94
C GLN A 28 0.16 -16.07 6.53
N MET A 29 -0.32 -14.87 6.18
CA MET A 29 -1.60 -14.35 6.67
C MET A 29 -2.80 -14.94 5.94
N LEU A 30 -2.63 -15.56 4.77
CA LEU A 30 -3.72 -16.11 3.98
C LEU A 30 -4.42 -17.30 4.64
N VAL A 31 -5.70 -17.47 4.32
CA VAL A 31 -6.38 -18.76 4.47
C VAL A 31 -5.70 -19.83 3.61
N LYS A 32 -5.61 -21.06 4.12
CA LYS A 32 -4.88 -22.18 3.47
C LYS A 32 -5.37 -22.56 2.06
N ALA A 33 -6.57 -22.14 1.67
CA ALA A 33 -7.11 -22.37 0.32
C ALA A 33 -8.11 -21.28 -0.06
N GLY A 34 -7.99 -20.75 -1.28
CA GLY A 34 -8.87 -19.72 -1.83
C GLY A 34 -8.50 -18.29 -1.42
N GLY A 35 -7.43 -18.10 -0.65
CA GLY A 35 -6.97 -16.79 -0.25
C GLY A 35 -6.43 -15.97 -1.43
N THR A 36 -6.56 -14.65 -1.35
CA THR A 36 -6.07 -13.72 -2.38
C THR A 36 -5.15 -12.66 -1.78
N ILE A 37 -3.97 -12.48 -2.39
CA ILE A 37 -3.14 -11.29 -2.15
C ILE A 37 -3.43 -10.28 -3.25
N HIS A 38 -3.89 -9.09 -2.88
CA HIS A 38 -3.95 -7.94 -3.77
C HIS A 38 -2.70 -7.08 -3.56
N LEU A 39 -1.80 -7.12 -4.55
CA LEU A 39 -0.50 -6.48 -4.48
C LEU A 39 -0.54 -5.13 -5.21
N ILE A 40 -0.55 -4.06 -4.42
CA ILE A 40 -0.54 -2.66 -4.87
C ILE A 40 0.83 -2.00 -4.60
N ALA A 41 1.62 -2.58 -3.70
CA ALA A 41 2.97 -2.16 -3.36
C ALA A 41 3.92 -2.05 -4.58
N LEU A 42 4.74 -1.01 -4.60
CA LEU A 42 5.88 -0.88 -5.52
C LEU A 42 7.16 -1.33 -4.81
N TYR A 43 7.76 -2.42 -5.26
CA TYR A 43 8.99 -2.95 -4.68
C TYR A 43 10.23 -2.36 -5.34
N GLN A 44 11.25 -2.14 -4.53
CA GLN A 44 12.58 -1.78 -5.00
C GLN A 44 13.49 -2.99 -4.89
N ALA A 45 14.39 -3.15 -5.86
CA ALA A 45 15.35 -4.24 -5.81
C ALA A 45 16.45 -3.94 -4.78
N GLY A 46 16.81 -4.95 -4.00
CA GLY A 46 17.88 -4.84 -2.99
C GLY A 46 19.29 -4.70 -3.58
N ASP A 47 19.46 -4.89 -4.89
CA ASP A 47 20.72 -4.73 -5.63
C ASP A 47 20.88 -3.33 -6.27
N GLY A 48 19.91 -2.43 -6.08
CA GLY A 48 19.92 -1.09 -6.64
C GLY A 48 19.58 -1.01 -8.14
N VAL A 49 19.22 -2.12 -8.79
CA VAL A 49 18.80 -2.14 -10.20
C VAL A 49 17.27 -2.05 -10.25
N PRO A 50 16.67 -0.99 -10.82
CA PRO A 50 15.22 -0.89 -10.91
C PRO A 50 14.61 -2.10 -11.61
N GLY A 51 13.66 -2.77 -10.94
CA GLY A 51 12.93 -3.91 -11.51
C GLY A 51 13.63 -5.27 -11.47
N SER A 52 14.84 -5.39 -10.91
CA SER A 52 15.52 -6.69 -10.75
C SER A 52 15.12 -7.46 -9.49
N GLY A 53 14.29 -6.86 -8.63
CA GLY A 53 13.90 -7.43 -7.34
C GLY A 53 13.02 -8.67 -7.52
N ALA A 54 13.49 -9.82 -7.01
CA ALA A 54 12.69 -11.03 -6.95
C ALA A 54 11.78 -11.01 -5.71
N LEU A 55 10.48 -11.20 -5.91
CA LEU A 55 9.54 -11.43 -4.81
C LEU A 55 9.59 -12.90 -4.39
N PRO A 56 9.88 -13.19 -3.11
CA PRO A 56 9.95 -14.56 -2.63
C PRO A 56 8.54 -15.18 -2.62
N LEU A 57 8.36 -16.31 -3.31
CA LEU A 57 7.09 -17.02 -3.37
C LEU A 57 7.24 -18.40 -2.71
N ASP A 58 6.54 -18.60 -1.60
CA ASP A 58 6.46 -19.90 -0.94
C ASP A 58 5.33 -20.72 -1.59
N SER A 59 5.72 -21.73 -2.37
CA SER A 59 4.77 -22.57 -3.10
C SER A 59 3.83 -23.38 -2.20
N SER A 60 4.24 -23.67 -0.96
CA SER A 60 3.42 -24.43 -0.01
C SER A 60 2.32 -23.57 0.60
N LEU A 61 2.63 -22.30 0.90
CA LEU A 61 1.66 -21.33 1.42
C LEU A 61 0.74 -20.82 0.30
N MET A 62 1.25 -20.70 -0.91
CA MET A 62 0.51 -20.17 -2.06
C MET A 62 -0.28 -21.22 -2.84
N GLN A 63 -0.17 -22.49 -2.44
CA GLN A 63 -0.96 -23.54 -3.07
C GLN A 63 -2.46 -23.25 -2.91
N ARG A 64 -3.19 -23.20 -4.04
CA ARG A 64 -4.64 -22.90 -4.12
C ARG A 64 -5.00 -21.46 -3.69
N SER A 65 -4.06 -20.53 -3.79
CA SER A 65 -4.27 -19.10 -3.55
C SER A 65 -4.03 -18.28 -4.82
N GLN A 66 -4.50 -17.04 -4.85
CA GLN A 66 -4.33 -16.12 -5.98
C GLN A 66 -3.47 -14.92 -5.58
N ILE A 67 -2.72 -14.38 -6.55
CA ILE A 67 -2.09 -13.07 -6.45
C ILE A 67 -2.62 -12.22 -7.59
N VAL A 68 -3.07 -11.02 -7.25
CA VAL A 68 -3.51 -10.02 -8.21
C VAL A 68 -2.55 -8.85 -8.16
N PHE A 69 -1.85 -8.61 -9.27
CA PHE A 69 -0.92 -7.50 -9.43
C PHE A 69 -1.65 -6.27 -9.98
N GLY A 70 -1.36 -5.10 -9.40
CA GLY A 70 -1.96 -3.85 -9.82
C GLY A 70 -3.46 -3.79 -9.52
N TYR A 71 -4.19 -2.92 -10.22
CA TYR A 71 -5.62 -2.73 -9.95
C TYR A 71 -6.48 -3.75 -10.71
N TRP A 72 -7.15 -4.65 -9.98
CA TRP A 72 -8.06 -5.64 -10.56
C TRP A 72 -9.28 -4.98 -11.18
N ASN A 73 -9.50 -5.14 -12.50
CA ASN A 73 -10.70 -4.67 -13.20
C ASN A 73 -11.10 -3.23 -12.83
N SER A 74 -10.12 -2.38 -12.56
CA SER A 74 -10.40 -1.01 -12.16
C SER A 74 -10.85 -0.22 -13.39
N PRO A 75 -12.00 0.47 -13.33
CA PRO A 75 -12.29 1.52 -14.30
C PRO A 75 -11.18 2.58 -14.28
N THR A 76 -11.21 3.48 -15.26
CA THR A 76 -10.23 4.57 -15.34
C THR A 76 -10.19 5.34 -14.00
N PRO A 77 -9.03 5.88 -13.58
CA PRO A 77 -8.90 6.57 -12.30
C PRO A 77 -9.97 7.64 -12.03
N TRP A 78 -10.47 8.27 -13.11
CA TRP A 78 -11.54 9.28 -13.07
C TRP A 78 -12.89 8.76 -12.55
N MET A 79 -13.21 7.49 -12.77
CA MET A 79 -14.49 6.92 -12.33
C MET A 79 -14.52 6.73 -10.80
N HIS A 80 -13.37 6.48 -10.18
CA HIS A 80 -13.27 6.36 -8.71
C HIS A 80 -13.31 7.69 -7.98
N LEU A 81 -13.04 8.81 -8.67
CA LEU A 81 -13.04 10.14 -8.03
C LEU A 81 -14.42 10.51 -7.51
N ASN A 82 -15.47 10.27 -8.30
CA ASN A 82 -16.84 10.60 -7.88
C ASN A 82 -17.28 9.73 -6.69
N ASP A 83 -16.99 8.42 -6.74
CA ASP A 83 -17.32 7.51 -5.64
C ASP A 83 -16.56 7.87 -4.37
N THR A 84 -15.26 8.19 -4.49
CA THR A 84 -14.42 8.61 -3.36
C THR A 84 -14.91 9.93 -2.77
N ALA A 85 -15.24 10.92 -3.61
CA ALA A 85 -15.79 12.19 -3.16
C ALA A 85 -17.11 11.99 -2.43
N GLN A 86 -17.99 11.12 -2.95
CA GLN A 86 -19.25 10.80 -2.29
C GLN A 86 -19.01 10.11 -0.94
N MET A 87 -18.06 9.18 -0.87
CA MET A 87 -17.69 8.53 0.40
C MET A 87 -17.13 9.52 1.44
N LEU A 88 -16.41 10.56 1.02
CA LEU A 88 -15.96 11.65 1.89
C LEU A 88 -17.15 12.48 2.39
N ILE A 89 -18.04 12.91 1.49
CA ILE A 89 -19.24 13.70 1.81
C ILE A 89 -20.15 12.94 2.78
N ASP A 90 -20.36 11.65 2.54
CA ASP A 90 -21.20 10.78 3.36
C ASP A 90 -20.53 10.36 4.68
N GLY A 91 -19.26 10.73 4.91
CA GLY A 91 -18.49 10.34 6.10
C GLY A 91 -18.15 8.85 6.16
N ARG A 92 -18.27 8.11 5.04
CA ARG A 92 -17.90 6.69 4.94
C ARG A 92 -16.40 6.48 5.01
N ILE A 93 -15.62 7.49 4.61
CA ILE A 93 -14.17 7.53 4.78
C ILE A 93 -13.77 8.85 5.44
N ASN A 94 -12.86 8.78 6.40
CA ASN A 94 -12.26 9.95 7.04
C ASN A 94 -10.76 9.97 6.74
N VAL A 95 -10.32 10.95 5.96
CA VAL A 95 -8.92 11.09 5.54
C VAL A 95 -8.11 12.03 6.42
N GLU A 96 -8.74 12.77 7.32
CA GLU A 96 -8.04 13.74 8.18
C GLU A 96 -6.90 13.09 8.98
N PRO A 97 -7.04 11.88 9.56
CA PRO A 97 -5.94 11.22 10.27
C PRO A 97 -4.76 10.83 9.38
N LEU A 98 -4.94 10.78 8.06
CA LEU A 98 -3.85 10.50 7.12
C LEU A 98 -2.98 11.75 6.89
N ILE A 99 -3.51 12.95 7.13
CA ILE A 99 -2.81 14.21 6.94
C ILE A 99 -2.06 14.53 8.23
N THR A 100 -0.75 14.24 8.26
CA THR A 100 0.07 14.51 9.44
C THR A 100 0.65 15.92 9.43
N HIS A 101 0.85 16.52 8.25
CA HIS A 101 1.45 17.84 8.10
C HIS A 101 0.74 18.68 7.04
N ARG A 102 0.64 19.98 7.32
CA ARG A 102 0.27 21.04 6.38
C ARG A 102 1.38 22.08 6.40
N MET A 103 1.96 22.36 5.25
CA MET A 103 3.16 23.19 5.13
C MET A 103 3.00 24.20 4.00
N PRO A 104 3.52 25.43 4.14
CA PRO A 104 3.47 26.41 3.06
C PRO A 104 4.37 25.98 1.90
N TRP A 105 4.03 26.35 0.67
CA TRP A 105 4.75 25.91 -0.54
C TRP A 105 6.25 26.22 -0.56
N GLN A 106 6.67 27.27 0.14
CA GLN A 106 8.08 27.63 0.28
C GLN A 106 8.90 26.55 1.01
N GLN A 107 8.24 25.67 1.78
CA GLN A 107 8.86 24.55 2.51
C GLN A 107 8.79 23.21 1.77
N THR A 108 8.50 23.23 0.47
CA THR A 108 8.47 22.01 -0.34
C THR A 108 9.78 21.20 -0.22
N PRO A 109 11.00 21.79 -0.26
CA PRO A 109 12.24 21.04 -0.08
C PRO A 109 12.31 20.29 1.27
N GLU A 110 11.92 20.95 2.36
CA GLU A 110 11.90 20.40 3.71
C GLU A 110 10.90 19.24 3.81
N ALA A 111 9.73 19.36 3.17
CA ALA A 111 8.75 18.29 3.10
C ALA A 111 9.32 17.03 2.42
N TYR A 112 10.03 17.17 1.30
CA TYR A 112 10.71 16.03 0.64
C TYR A 112 11.80 15.43 1.52
N HIS A 113 12.61 16.27 2.19
CA HIS A 113 13.64 15.79 3.11
C HIS A 113 13.06 15.02 4.30
N MET A 114 11.92 15.47 4.85
CA MET A 114 11.21 14.76 5.92
C MET A 114 10.71 13.39 5.45
N LEU A 115 10.02 13.35 4.30
CA LEU A 115 9.51 12.10 3.72
C LEU A 115 10.60 11.06 3.46
N PHE A 116 11.80 11.52 3.11
CA PHE A 116 12.93 10.64 2.81
C PHE A 116 13.72 10.23 4.05
N ASN A 117 14.07 11.17 4.92
CA ASN A 117 14.95 10.92 6.06
C ASN A 117 14.21 10.45 7.31
N ASN A 118 12.96 10.89 7.48
CA ASN A 118 12.13 10.65 8.68
C ASN A 118 10.74 10.09 8.29
N PRO A 119 10.65 9.01 7.49
CA PRO A 119 9.39 8.51 6.98
C PRO A 119 8.41 8.08 8.08
N GLN A 120 8.90 7.70 9.27
CA GLN A 120 8.07 7.34 10.41
C GLN A 120 7.31 8.52 11.03
N ASP A 121 7.77 9.75 10.79
CA ASP A 121 7.16 10.95 11.36
C ASP A 121 6.05 11.51 10.45
N SER A 122 5.83 10.93 9.27
CA SER A 122 4.89 11.46 8.28
C SER A 122 4.07 10.38 7.57
N LEU A 123 2.88 10.74 7.09
CA LEU A 123 2.04 9.88 6.27
C LEU A 123 1.55 10.64 5.04
N GLY A 124 0.65 11.61 5.24
CA GLY A 124 0.21 12.58 4.26
C GLY A 124 0.73 13.98 4.59
N VAL A 125 1.43 14.59 3.64
CA VAL A 125 1.89 15.97 3.73
C VAL A 125 1.17 16.80 2.68
N ILE A 126 0.43 17.81 3.10
CA ILE A 126 -0.24 18.76 2.21
C ILE A 126 0.62 20.00 2.11
N ILE A 127 0.87 20.42 0.87
CA ILE A 127 1.49 21.71 0.58
C ILE A 127 0.38 22.72 0.27
N GLU A 128 0.41 23.86 0.94
CA GLU A 128 -0.59 24.92 0.84
C GLU A 128 -0.03 26.09 0.00
N TRP A 129 -0.81 26.51 -0.98
CA TRP A 129 -0.55 27.68 -1.81
C TRP A 129 -1.52 28.77 -1.40
N ASP A 130 -1.00 29.78 -0.71
CA ASP A 130 -1.68 31.06 -0.49
C ASP A 130 -1.58 31.97 -1.73
#